data_AF-A0A7S4QTU0-F1
#
_entry.id   AF-A0A7S4QTU0-F1
#
_cell.length_a   1.000
_cell.length_b   1.000
_cell.length_c   1.000
_cell.angle_alpha   90.00
_cell.angle_beta   90.00
_cell.angle_gamma   90.00
#
_symmetry.space_group_name_H-M   'P 1'
#
loop_
_entity.id
_entity.type
_entity.pdbx_description
1 polymer ?
#
loop_
_entity_poly.entity_id
_entity_poly.type
_entity_poly.pdbx_seq_one_letter_code
_entity_poly.pdbx_strand_id
1 'polypeptide(L)'
;SSDLEKEAAAAEEVMFHDLAKTVSFEIDRQKWRGEMATKAYEYSRKDDKGGAAKDGIGQPLSVVQKDDAWKLGGWAASATQQRRAKGEDGGSAGTKIRLRAGGGG
;
A
#
# COMPACT_ATOMS: atom_id res chain seq x y z
N SER A 1 17.44 -28.38 44.58
CA SER A 1 17.92 -27.56 43.45
C SER A 1 17.07 -27.77 42.21
N SER A 2 16.97 -29.01 41.69
CA SER A 2 16.15 -29.38 40.51
C SER A 2 14.72 -28.84 40.49
N ASP A 3 14.01 -28.92 41.62
CA ASP A 3 12.57 -28.62 41.60
C ASP A 3 12.29 -27.12 41.58
N LEU A 4 13.16 -26.31 42.20
CA LEU A 4 13.11 -24.85 42.10
C LEU A 4 13.46 -24.36 40.69
N GLU A 5 14.40 -25.02 40.02
CA GLU A 5 14.77 -24.69 38.63
C GLU A 5 13.62 -24.98 37.66
N LYS A 6 12.88 -26.08 37.87
CA LYS A 6 11.68 -26.41 37.08
C LYS A 6 10.54 -25.43 37.31
N GLU A 7 10.34 -25.01 38.56
CA GLU A 7 9.28 -24.06 38.91
C GLU A 7 9.58 -22.65 38.35
N ALA A 8 10.85 -22.24 38.39
CA ALA A 8 11.30 -21.01 37.76
C ALA A 8 11.12 -21.03 36.23
N ALA A 9 11.48 -22.14 35.58
CA ALA A 9 11.30 -22.29 34.13
C ALA A 9 9.81 -22.22 33.71
N ALA A 10 8.92 -22.85 34.49
CA ALA A 10 7.49 -22.77 34.24
C ALA A 10 6.94 -21.35 34.42
N ALA A 11 7.42 -20.60 35.42
CA ALA A 11 7.04 -19.21 35.63
C ALA A 11 7.51 -18.31 34.48
N GLU A 12 8.70 -18.54 33.95
CA GLU A 12 9.22 -17.83 32.79
C GLU A 12 8.41 -18.11 31.52
N GLU A 13 8.05 -19.37 31.24
CA GLU A 13 7.19 -19.71 30.10
C GLU A 13 5.84 -18.99 30.15
N VAL A 14 5.23 -18.88 31.33
CA VAL A 14 3.97 -18.16 31.53
C VAL A 14 4.16 -16.67 31.27
N MET A 15 5.26 -16.07 31.74
CA MET A 15 5.53 -14.64 31.53
C MET A 15 5.76 -14.29 30.05
N PHE A 16 6.36 -15.20 29.27
CA PHE A 16 6.66 -14.97 27.85
C PHE A 16 5.56 -15.46 26.90
N HIS A 17 4.52 -16.12 27.39
CA HIS A 17 3.46 -16.69 26.57
C HIS A 17 2.82 -15.68 25.60
N ASP A 18 2.45 -14.50 26.10
CA ASP A 18 1.78 -13.47 25.28
C ASP A 18 2.74 -12.84 24.26
N LEU A 19 4.01 -12.70 24.61
CA LEU A 19 5.05 -12.26 23.69
C LEU A 19 5.26 -13.30 22.58
N ALA A 20 5.36 -14.58 22.93
CA ALA A 20 5.52 -15.68 21.98
C ALA A 20 4.34 -15.74 21.00
N LYS A 21 3.11 -15.52 21.48
CA LYS A 21 1.92 -15.43 20.65
C LYS A 21 1.98 -14.25 19.67
N THR A 22 2.39 -13.07 20.16
CA THR A 22 2.53 -11.86 19.33
C THR A 22 3.60 -12.04 18.25
N VAL A 23 4.74 -12.62 18.61
CA VAL A 23 5.84 -12.92 17.68
C VAL A 23 5.39 -13.91 16.61
N SER A 24 4.67 -14.97 17.00
CA SER A 24 4.14 -15.95 16.05
C SER A 24 3.19 -15.31 15.03
N PHE A 25 2.30 -14.44 15.50
CA PHE A 25 1.40 -13.69 14.61
C PHE A 25 2.15 -12.77 13.64
N GLU A 26 3.18 -12.06 14.11
CA GLU A 26 3.98 -11.19 13.25
C GLU A 26 4.81 -12.00 12.24
N ILE A 27 5.33 -13.17 12.63
CA ILE A 27 6.01 -14.09 11.68
C ILE A 27 5.07 -14.49 10.55
N ASP A 28 3.84 -14.89 10.86
CA ASP A 28 2.87 -15.29 9.84
C ASP A 28 2.46 -14.11 8.95
N ARG A 29 2.36 -12.92 9.53
CA ARG A 29 2.12 -11.69 8.76
C ARG A 29 3.25 -11.38 7.78
N GLN A 30 4.51 -11.56 8.20
CA GLN A 30 5.68 -11.33 7.35
C GLN A 30 5.78 -12.38 6.23
N LYS A 31 5.47 -13.65 6.51
CA LYS A 31 5.35 -14.70 5.48
C LYS A 31 4.29 -14.31 4.44
N TRP A 32 3.11 -13.92 4.88
CA TRP A 32 2.02 -13.50 3.98
C TRP A 32 2.42 -12.30 3.12
N ARG A 33 3.10 -11.30 3.70
CA ARG A 33 3.66 -10.16 2.95
C ARG A 33 4.66 -10.60 1.88
N GLY A 34 5.55 -11.53 2.22
CA GLY A 34 6.51 -12.10 1.27
C GLY A 34 5.83 -12.84 0.10
N GLU A 35 4.80 -13.63 0.39
CA GLU A 35 3.99 -14.30 -0.64
C GLU A 35 3.27 -13.30 -1.55
N MET A 36 2.66 -12.25 -0.97
CA MET A 36 1.98 -11.23 -1.75
C MET A 36 2.94 -10.40 -2.60
N ALA A 37 4.13 -10.07 -2.09
CA ALA A 37 5.16 -9.38 -2.85
C ALA A 37 5.64 -10.23 -4.02
N THR A 38 5.84 -11.54 -3.81
CA THR A 38 6.22 -12.48 -4.86
C THR A 38 5.14 -12.58 -5.93
N LYS A 39 3.87 -12.73 -5.54
CA LYS A 39 2.73 -12.75 -6.46
C LYS A 39 2.61 -11.45 -7.25
N ALA A 40 2.73 -10.29 -6.59
CA ALA A 40 2.69 -8.99 -7.26
C ALA A 40 3.81 -8.85 -8.31
N TYR A 41 5.03 -9.28 -7.97
CA TYR A 41 6.15 -9.31 -8.91
C TYR A 41 5.89 -10.25 -10.09
N GLU A 42 5.33 -11.43 -9.85
CA GLU A 42 4.95 -12.36 -10.92
C GLU A 42 3.89 -11.78 -11.85
N TYR A 43 2.87 -11.10 -11.33
CA TYR A 43 1.86 -10.43 -12.15
C TYR A 43 2.49 -9.32 -12.98
N SER A 44 3.28 -8.42 -12.36
CA SER A 44 3.93 -7.33 -13.10
C SER A 44 4.90 -7.84 -14.17
N ARG A 45 5.62 -8.94 -13.89
CA ARG A 45 6.54 -9.56 -14.85
C ARG A 45 5.82 -10.25 -16.00
N LYS A 46 4.63 -10.81 -15.77
CA LYS A 46 3.81 -11.42 -16.83
C LYS A 46 3.17 -10.34 -17.73
N ASP A 47 2.94 -9.14 -17.19
CA ASP A 47 2.35 -8.01 -17.90
C ASP A 47 3.33 -7.21 -18.79
N ASP A 48 4.63 -7.55 -18.80
CA ASP A 48 5.63 -7.03 -19.75
C ASP A 48 5.28 -7.32 -21.23
N LYS A 49 4.23 -8.11 -21.50
CA LYS A 49 3.68 -8.35 -22.84
C LYS A 49 2.35 -7.67 -23.16
N GLY A 50 1.77 -6.86 -22.29
CA GLY A 50 0.62 -6.07 -22.70
C GLY A 50 -0.25 -5.49 -21.59
N GLY A 51 -0.09 -4.19 -21.38
CA GLY A 51 -1.24 -3.28 -21.41
C GLY A 51 -2.11 -3.22 -20.16
N ALA A 52 -1.96 -2.10 -19.45
CA ALA A 52 -2.92 -1.51 -18.53
C ALA A 52 -3.33 -2.39 -17.34
N ALA A 53 -2.68 -2.13 -16.19
CA ALA A 53 -3.26 -2.39 -14.89
C ALA A 53 -4.69 -1.82 -14.89
N LYS A 54 -5.68 -2.72 -14.96
CA LYS A 54 -7.09 -2.36 -14.82
C LYS A 54 -7.33 -2.30 -13.34
N ASP A 55 -7.47 -1.08 -12.82
CA ASP A 55 -7.69 -0.80 -11.40
C ASP A 55 -9.00 -1.42 -10.89
N GLY A 56 -8.98 -2.74 -10.67
CA GLY A 56 -10.00 -3.52 -10.01
C GLY A 56 -9.63 -3.78 -8.55
N ILE A 57 -10.63 -3.90 -7.68
CA ILE A 57 -10.47 -4.21 -6.26
C ILE A 57 -9.65 -5.52 -6.14
N GLY A 58 -8.49 -5.44 -5.49
CA GLY A 58 -7.58 -6.58 -5.27
C GLY A 58 -6.44 -6.72 -6.29
N GLN A 59 -6.33 -5.83 -7.27
CA GLN A 59 -5.15 -5.77 -8.15
C GLN A 59 -4.09 -4.79 -7.60
N PRO A 60 -2.79 -5.04 -7.85
CA PRO A 60 -1.74 -4.10 -7.48
C PRO A 60 -1.98 -2.75 -8.16
N LEU A 61 -1.79 -1.66 -7.42
CA LEU A 61 -1.91 -0.30 -7.94
C LEU A 61 -0.98 -0.11 -9.14
N SER A 62 -1.47 0.62 -10.16
CA SER A 62 -0.63 0.99 -11.29
C SER A 62 0.61 1.78 -10.86
N VAL A 63 1.74 1.54 -11.55
CA VAL A 63 3.02 2.20 -11.23
C VAL A 63 2.88 3.70 -11.42
N VAL A 64 3.13 4.46 -10.36
CA VAL A 64 3.11 5.94 -10.38
C VAL A 64 4.39 6.46 -11.02
N GLN A 65 4.27 7.24 -12.09
CA GLN A 65 5.42 7.87 -12.74
C GLN A 65 5.98 9.02 -11.90
N LYS A 66 7.31 9.20 -11.95
CA LYS A 66 8.00 10.32 -11.29
C LYS A 66 7.97 11.57 -12.17
N ASP A 67 6.79 12.16 -12.29
CA ASP A 67 6.56 13.41 -13.04
C ASP A 67 6.99 14.66 -12.23
N ASP A 68 6.75 15.86 -12.75
CA ASP A 68 7.14 17.09 -12.05
C ASP A 68 6.40 17.30 -10.72
N ALA A 69 5.18 16.75 -10.57
CA ALA A 69 4.49 16.74 -9.29
C ALA A 69 5.19 15.85 -8.24
N TRP A 70 5.98 14.87 -8.66
CA TRP A 70 6.79 14.05 -7.77
C TRP A 70 7.83 14.90 -7.03
N LYS A 71 8.42 15.87 -7.73
CA LYS A 71 9.46 16.75 -7.15
C LYS A 71 8.89 17.69 -6.10
N LEU A 72 7.61 18.05 -6.23
CA LEU A 72 6.94 19.04 -5.37
C LEU A 72 6.19 18.40 -4.19
N GLY A 73 5.64 17.19 -4.37
CA GLY A 73 4.79 16.54 -3.36
C GLY A 73 4.95 15.02 -3.27
N GLY A 74 6.01 14.47 -3.86
CA GLY A 74 6.32 13.05 -3.81
C GLY A 74 5.25 12.17 -4.45
N TRP A 75 5.19 10.92 -3.97
CA TRP A 75 4.34 9.88 -4.52
C TRP A 75 2.84 10.25 -4.55
N ALA A 76 2.34 10.90 -3.49
CA ALA A 76 0.91 11.22 -3.37
C ALA A 76 0.44 12.26 -4.41
N ALA A 77 1.28 13.26 -4.70
CA ALA A 77 0.96 14.29 -5.68
C ALA A 77 0.93 13.73 -7.10
N SER A 78 1.93 12.94 -7.48
CA SER A 78 1.98 12.25 -8.77
C SER A 78 0.85 11.25 -8.95
N ALA A 79 0.54 10.45 -7.92
CA ALA A 79 -0.56 9.50 -7.97
C ALA A 79 -1.90 10.20 -8.23
N THR A 80 -2.13 11.33 -7.56
CA THR A 80 -3.35 12.12 -7.72
C THR A 80 -3.42 12.76 -9.12
N GLN A 81 -2.31 13.31 -9.62
CA GLN A 81 -2.26 13.89 -10.95
C GLN A 81 -2.53 12.84 -12.03
N GLN A 82 -1.95 11.65 -11.90
CA GLN A 82 -2.12 10.56 -12.86
C GLN A 82 -3.53 9.97 -12.83
N ARG A 83 -4.12 9.79 -11.64
CA ARG A 83 -5.54 9.39 -11.50
C ARG A 83 -6.51 10.42 -12.08
N ARG A 84 -6.24 11.71 -11.88
CA ARG A 84 -7.01 12.80 -12.51
C ARG A 84 -6.88 12.81 -14.03
N ALA A 85 -5.67 12.64 -14.56
CA ALA A 85 -5.43 12.61 -16.01
C ALA A 85 -6.15 11.44 -16.69
N LYS A 86 -6.29 10.31 -16.00
CA LYS A 86 -7.02 9.13 -16.49
C LYS A 86 -8.53 9.16 -16.22
N GLY A 87 -9.02 10.15 -15.46
CA GLY A 87 -10.44 10.26 -15.11
C GLY A 87 -10.93 9.22 -14.09
N GLU A 88 -10.02 8.50 -13.43
CA GLU A 88 -10.31 7.42 -12.47
C GLU A 88 -10.97 7.94 -11.18
N ASP A 89 -10.81 9.22 -10.88
CA ASP A 89 -11.48 9.90 -9.76
C ASP A 89 -12.91 10.37 -10.10
N GLY A 90 -13.52 9.83 -11.18
CA GLY A 90 -14.88 10.21 -11.61
C GLY A 90 -14.97 11.60 -12.24
N GLY A 91 -13.84 12.19 -12.63
CA GLY A 91 -13.71 13.60 -13.01
C GLY A 91 -13.27 13.81 -14.46
N SER A 92 -14.01 13.30 -15.44
CA SER A 92 -13.91 13.73 -16.85
C SER A 92 -14.98 14.76 -17.23
N ALA A 93 -15.39 15.61 -16.29
CA ALA A 93 -16.04 16.86 -16.62
C ALA A 93 -15.05 17.99 -16.31
N GLY A 94 -14.28 18.38 -17.31
CA GLY A 94 -13.58 19.67 -17.29
C GLY A 94 -14.61 20.75 -17.03
N THR A 95 -14.77 21.13 -15.77
CA THR A 95 -15.57 22.30 -15.42
C THR A 95 -14.75 23.48 -15.88
N LYS A 96 -14.91 23.87 -17.16
CA LYS A 96 -14.47 25.16 -17.67
C LYS A 96 -15.20 26.20 -16.82
N ILE A 97 -14.58 26.63 -15.74
CA ILE A 97 -15.00 27.82 -15.01
C ILE A 97 -14.80 28.97 -16.00
N ARG A 98 -15.87 29.39 -16.68
CA ARG A 98 -15.88 30.63 -17.43
C ARG A 98 -15.87 31.77 -16.42
N LEU A 99 -14.69 32.30 -16.13
CA LEU A 99 -14.55 33.61 -15.49
C LEU A 99 -15.21 34.64 -16.42
N ARG A 100 -16.44 35.05 -16.10
CA ARG A 100 -16.97 36.33 -16.60
C ARG A 100 -16.34 37.40 -15.73
N ALA A 101 -15.47 38.21 -16.32
CA ALA A 101 -15.09 39.48 -15.72
C ALA A 101 -16.38 40.29 -15.57
N GLY A 102 -16.91 40.35 -14.35
CA GLY A 102 -17.93 41.33 -13.99
C GLY A 102 -17.26 42.68 -14.00
N GLY A 103 -17.39 43.41 -15.11
CA GLY A 103 -17.10 44.83 -15.14
C GLY A 103 -18.05 45.54 -14.18
N GLY A 104 -17.51 45.98 -13.04
CA GLY A 104 -18.15 47.00 -12.23
C GLY A 104 -18.08 48.32 -12.98
N GLY A 105 -19.24 48.79 -13.43
CA GLY A 105 -19.50 50.19 -13.77
C GLY A 105 -20.23 50.85 -12.63
#